data_AF-A0A941Z7M5-F1
#
_entry.id   AF-A0A941Z7M5-F1
#
_cell.length_a   1.000
_cell.length_b   1.000
_cell.length_c   1.000
_cell.angle_alpha   90.00
_cell.angle_beta   90.00
_cell.angle_gamma   90.00
#
_symmetry.space_group_name_H-M   'P 1'
#
loop_
_entity.id
_entity.type
_entity.pdbx_description
1 polymer ?
#
loop_
_entity_poly.entity_id
_entity_poly.type
_entity_poly.pdbx_seq_one_letter_code
_entity_poly.pdbx_strand_id
1 'polypeptide(L)'
;MKKIPLNKEILRSRVSSIEESLKSLERYKNRSFNEFHSNPDNFRIAFYDLHRALEATMDIGSHILSRIPGARATSYKEISLLLGKNKIIPVSFAEKELLQMAGYRNRMVHFYSEITEKELYKIIQDNLQDFEKFCGYINKLITNPEKYGLNTH
;
A
#
# COMPACT_ATOMS: atom_id res chain seq x y z
N MET A 1 2.19 30.29 -4.33
CA MET A 1 2.92 29.32 -3.47
C MET A 1 3.83 28.48 -4.33
N LYS A 2 5.10 28.31 -3.95
CA LYS A 2 6.06 27.45 -4.66
C LYS A 2 5.64 25.99 -4.47
N LYS A 3 5.35 25.25 -5.55
CA LYS A 3 5.03 23.82 -5.46
C LYS A 3 6.25 23.08 -4.91
N ILE A 4 6.11 22.43 -3.76
CA ILE A 4 7.17 21.58 -3.21
C ILE A 4 7.26 20.33 -4.10
N PRO A 5 8.44 20.00 -4.65
CA PRO A 5 8.57 18.82 -5.49
C PRO A 5 8.45 17.53 -4.68
N LEU A 6 7.98 16.47 -5.35
CA LEU A 6 8.07 15.11 -4.85
C LEU A 6 9.53 14.70 -4.79
N ASN A 7 9.92 14.06 -3.69
CA ASN A 7 11.21 13.39 -3.57
C ASN A 7 11.09 12.00 -4.21
N LYS A 8 11.79 11.77 -5.33
CA LYS A 8 11.75 10.50 -6.07
C LYS A 8 12.38 9.35 -5.30
N GLU A 9 13.47 9.61 -4.58
CA GLU A 9 14.20 8.59 -3.84
C GLU A 9 13.39 8.02 -2.67
N ILE A 10 12.64 8.88 -1.95
CA ILE A 10 11.70 8.44 -0.92
C ILE A 10 10.60 7.55 -1.52
N LEU A 11 10.04 7.94 -2.67
CA LEU A 11 9.00 7.15 -3.33
C LEU A 11 9.54 5.80 -3.80
N ARG A 12 10.71 5.77 -4.45
CA ARG A 12 11.37 4.54 -4.92
C ARG A 12 11.73 3.62 -3.76
N SER A 13 12.28 4.16 -2.68
CA SER A 13 12.63 3.38 -1.48
C SER A 13 11.40 2.71 -0.87
N ARG A 14 10.26 3.41 -0.82
CA ARG A 14 9.00 2.85 -0.32
C ARG A 14 8.39 1.82 -1.27
N VAL A 15 8.47 2.05 -2.59
CA VAL A 15 8.07 1.04 -3.59
C VAL A 15 8.92 -0.23 -3.43
N SER A 16 10.24 -0.10 -3.29
CA SER A 16 11.14 -1.24 -3.01
C SER A 16 10.75 -1.99 -1.74
N SER A 17 10.37 -1.26 -0.67
CA SER A 17 9.92 -1.90 0.57
C SER A 17 8.62 -2.69 0.39
N ILE A 18 7.69 -2.22 -0.46
CA ILE A 18 6.48 -2.98 -0.82
C ILE A 18 6.90 -4.25 -1.57
N GLU A 19 7.72 -4.11 -2.62
CA GLU A 19 8.17 -5.22 -3.47
C GLU A 19 8.92 -6.31 -2.67
N GLU A 20 9.77 -5.93 -1.72
CA GLU A 20 10.45 -6.85 -0.80
C GLU A 20 9.46 -7.65 0.06
N SER A 21 8.48 -6.96 0.65
CA SER A 21 7.45 -7.61 1.46
C SER A 21 6.55 -8.52 0.61
N LEU A 22 6.19 -8.11 -0.60
CA LEU A 22 5.45 -8.97 -1.54
C LEU A 22 6.25 -10.21 -1.91
N LYS A 23 7.54 -10.08 -2.24
CA LYS A 23 8.42 -11.22 -2.53
C LYS A 23 8.49 -12.21 -1.35
N SER A 24 8.48 -11.71 -0.12
CA SER A 24 8.40 -12.55 1.08
C SER A 24 7.06 -13.30 1.17
N LEU A 25 5.95 -12.61 0.93
CA LEU A 25 4.58 -13.14 1.01
C LEU A 25 4.27 -14.13 -0.13
N GLU A 26 4.81 -13.90 -1.32
CA GLU A 26 4.67 -14.76 -2.50
C GLU A 26 5.15 -16.18 -2.24
N ARG A 27 6.08 -16.38 -1.31
CA ARG A 27 6.54 -17.72 -0.89
C ARG A 27 5.37 -18.58 -0.40
N TYR A 28 4.30 -17.98 0.10
CA TYR A 28 3.10 -18.68 0.59
C TYR A 28 1.97 -18.75 -0.45
N LYS A 29 2.10 -18.05 -1.57
CA LYS A 29 1.09 -18.07 -2.64
C LYS A 29 1.06 -19.45 -3.31
N ASN A 30 -0.14 -19.93 -3.65
CA ASN A 30 -0.40 -21.26 -4.20
C ASN A 30 0.00 -22.46 -3.31
N ARG A 31 0.44 -22.22 -2.07
CA ARG A 31 0.57 -23.29 -1.07
C ARG A 31 -0.77 -23.51 -0.39
N SER A 32 -1.02 -24.72 0.11
CA SER A 32 -2.22 -25.01 0.88
C SER A 32 -2.21 -24.29 2.23
N PHE A 33 -3.41 -24.08 2.80
CA PHE A 33 -3.54 -23.54 4.15
C PHE A 33 -2.80 -24.40 5.20
N ASN A 34 -2.78 -25.73 5.04
CA ASN A 34 -2.10 -26.63 5.96
C ASN A 34 -0.58 -26.44 5.95
N GLU A 35 0.02 -26.19 4.78
CA GLU A 35 1.46 -25.87 4.67
C GLU A 35 1.80 -24.49 5.24
N PHE A 36 0.88 -23.54 5.14
CA PHE A 36 1.04 -22.23 5.80
C PHE A 36 0.95 -22.38 7.32
N HIS A 37 -0.05 -23.11 7.82
CA HIS A 37 -0.32 -23.34 9.23
C HIS A 37 0.73 -24.22 9.94
N SER A 38 1.43 -25.10 9.20
CA SER A 38 2.35 -26.07 9.80
C SER A 38 3.55 -25.44 10.52
N ASN A 39 3.86 -24.16 10.24
CA ASN A 39 4.88 -23.42 10.95
C ASN A 39 4.31 -22.08 11.48
N PRO A 40 4.22 -21.89 12.81
CA PRO A 40 3.75 -20.64 13.41
C PRO A 40 4.49 -19.38 12.97
N ASP A 41 5.76 -19.51 12.57
CA ASP A 41 6.55 -18.37 12.09
C ASP A 41 6.05 -17.86 10.73
N ASN A 42 5.39 -18.70 9.92
CA ASN A 42 4.80 -18.26 8.65
C ASN A 42 3.76 -17.16 8.88
N PHE A 43 2.90 -17.32 9.89
CA PHE A 43 1.93 -16.29 10.26
C PHE A 43 2.63 -15.01 10.72
N ARG A 44 3.64 -15.11 11.58
CA ARG A 44 4.37 -13.95 12.10
C ARG A 44 5.08 -13.16 11.00
N ILE A 45 5.78 -13.87 10.12
CA ILE A 45 6.46 -13.29 8.96
C ILE A 45 5.44 -12.62 8.05
N ALA A 46 4.37 -13.33 7.69
CA ALA A 46 3.35 -12.80 6.82
C ALA A 46 2.65 -11.57 7.43
N PHE A 47 2.40 -11.58 8.73
CA PHE A 47 1.78 -10.46 9.43
C PHE A 47 2.68 -9.23 9.37
N TYR A 48 3.97 -9.41 9.66
CA TYR A 48 4.96 -8.34 9.59
C TYR A 48 5.08 -7.77 8.17
N ASP A 49 5.25 -8.63 7.17
CA ASP A 49 5.46 -8.19 5.79
C ASP A 49 4.22 -7.52 5.19
N LEU A 50 3.02 -8.05 5.46
CA LEU A 50 1.79 -7.40 5.01
C LEU A 50 1.61 -6.03 5.68
N HIS A 51 1.87 -5.94 6.99
CA HIS A 51 1.81 -4.66 7.69
C HIS A 51 2.81 -3.64 7.11
N ARG A 52 4.06 -4.07 6.84
CA ARG A 52 5.10 -3.23 6.23
C ARG A 52 4.69 -2.73 4.84
N ALA A 53 4.15 -3.60 3.99
CA ALA A 53 3.68 -3.22 2.66
C ALA A 53 2.52 -2.21 2.72
N LEU A 54 1.57 -2.42 3.63
CA LEU A 54 0.45 -1.50 3.85
C LEU A 54 0.92 -0.14 4.35
N GLU A 55 1.85 -0.11 5.32
CA GLU A 55 2.40 1.14 5.83
C GLU A 55 3.09 1.92 4.70
N ALA A 56 3.99 1.27 3.96
CA ALA A 56 4.70 1.90 2.84
C ALA A 56 3.75 2.47 1.78
N THR A 57 2.64 1.77 1.50
CA THR A 57 1.57 2.24 0.60
C THR A 57 0.95 3.55 1.11
N MET A 58 0.57 3.57 2.39
CA MET A 58 -0.03 4.76 3.02
C MET A 58 0.95 5.93 3.09
N ASP A 59 2.20 5.63 3.38
CA ASP A 59 3.30 6.57 3.46
C ASP A 59 3.56 7.28 2.13
N ILE A 60 3.57 6.52 1.02
CA ILE A 60 3.63 7.05 -0.34
C ILE A 60 2.46 8.01 -0.58
N GLY A 61 1.25 7.58 -0.24
CA GLY A 61 0.05 8.40 -0.41
C GLY A 61 0.12 9.71 0.36
N SER A 62 0.49 9.66 1.63
CA SER A 62 0.69 10.83 2.49
C SER A 62 1.74 11.79 1.92
N HIS A 63 2.87 11.26 1.45
CA HIS A 63 3.91 12.07 0.83
C HIS A 63 3.40 12.81 -0.40
N ILE A 64 2.70 12.12 -1.32
CA ILE A 64 2.14 12.75 -2.53
C ILE A 64 1.14 13.84 -2.17
N LEU A 65 0.17 13.52 -1.29
CA LEU A 65 -0.89 14.42 -0.88
C LEU A 65 -0.36 15.67 -0.18
N SER A 66 0.74 15.57 0.57
CA SER A 66 1.39 16.72 1.20
C SER A 66 1.91 17.77 0.20
N ARG A 67 2.02 17.44 -1.10
CA ARG A 67 2.43 18.37 -2.18
C ARG A 67 1.25 19.01 -2.90
N ILE A 68 0.03 18.59 -2.59
CA ILE A 68 -1.19 19.07 -3.24
C ILE A 68 -1.92 20.03 -2.28
N PRO A 69 -2.09 21.31 -2.65
CA PRO A 69 -2.82 22.26 -1.81
C PRO A 69 -4.23 21.79 -1.49
N GLY A 70 -4.60 21.80 -0.21
CA GLY A 70 -5.94 21.40 0.26
C GLY A 70 -6.20 19.90 0.30
N ALA A 71 -5.21 19.04 0.02
CA ALA A 71 -5.37 17.59 0.03
C ALA A 71 -4.73 16.91 1.25
N ARG A 72 -4.70 17.57 2.41
CA ARG A 72 -4.13 16.98 3.62
C ARG A 72 -5.11 15.97 4.22
N ALA A 73 -4.73 14.70 4.22
CA ALA A 73 -5.49 13.63 4.88
C ALA A 73 -5.28 13.64 6.40
N THR A 74 -6.31 13.27 7.16
CA THR A 74 -6.29 13.03 8.60
C THR A 74 -6.42 11.55 8.96
N SER A 75 -6.62 10.67 7.97
CA SER A 75 -6.68 9.22 8.15
C SER A 75 -6.18 8.46 6.93
N TYR A 76 -5.81 7.19 7.11
CA TYR A 76 -5.42 6.32 5.99
C TYR A 76 -6.52 6.12 4.95
N LYS A 77 -7.78 6.01 5.39
CA LYS A 77 -8.92 5.92 4.45
C LYS A 77 -9.04 7.18 3.61
N GLU A 78 -8.85 8.34 4.23
CA GLU A 78 -8.86 9.61 3.52
C GLU A 78 -7.68 9.75 2.55
N ILE A 79 -6.50 9.22 2.88
CA ILE A 79 -5.37 9.13 1.93
C ILE A 79 -5.84 8.44 0.65
N SER A 80 -6.51 7.28 0.77
CA SER A 80 -7.02 6.55 -0.39
C SER A 80 -7.95 7.43 -1.24
N LEU A 81 -8.98 7.99 -0.62
CA LEU A 81 -10.00 8.78 -1.32
C LEU A 81 -9.41 10.05 -1.96
N LEU A 82 -8.48 10.73 -1.29
CA LEU A 82 -7.85 11.93 -1.81
C LEU A 82 -6.90 11.64 -2.98
N LEU A 83 -6.22 10.49 -3.00
CA LEU A 83 -5.43 10.09 -4.17
C LEU A 83 -6.31 9.87 -5.40
N GLY A 84 -7.48 9.25 -5.23
CA GLY A 84 -8.48 9.11 -6.29
C GLY A 84 -9.05 10.46 -6.74
N LYS A 85 -9.48 11.30 -5.79
CA LYS A 85 -10.02 12.65 -6.06
C LYS A 85 -9.05 13.52 -6.85
N ASN A 86 -7.75 13.45 -6.53
CA ASN A 86 -6.70 14.19 -7.22
C ASN A 86 -6.16 13.48 -8.47
N LYS A 87 -6.82 12.41 -8.93
CA LYS A 87 -6.49 11.64 -10.15
C LYS A 87 -5.05 11.09 -10.17
N ILE A 88 -4.47 10.86 -8.99
CA ILE A 88 -3.15 10.22 -8.84
C ILE A 88 -3.24 8.74 -9.20
N ILE A 89 -4.33 8.11 -8.78
CA ILE A 89 -4.72 6.75 -9.10
C ILE A 89 -6.15 6.75 -9.64
N PRO A 90 -6.58 5.68 -10.33
CA PRO A 90 -7.98 5.54 -10.75
C PRO A 90 -8.93 5.61 -9.55
N VAL A 91 -10.00 6.40 -9.68
CA VAL A 91 -11.02 6.57 -8.62
C VAL A 91 -11.60 5.23 -8.18
N SER A 92 -11.88 4.34 -9.14
CA SER A 92 -12.40 3.00 -8.85
C SER A 92 -11.45 2.17 -7.97
N PHE A 93 -10.14 2.34 -8.14
CA PHE A 93 -9.13 1.65 -7.32
C PHE A 93 -9.00 2.28 -5.93
N ALA A 94 -9.08 3.62 -5.86
CA ALA A 94 -9.05 4.37 -4.62
C ALA A 94 -10.24 4.04 -3.70
N GLU A 95 -11.45 3.91 -4.25
CA GLU A 95 -12.69 3.71 -3.48
C GLU A 95 -12.93 2.25 -3.09
N LYS A 96 -12.18 1.30 -3.66
CA LYS A 96 -12.33 -0.13 -3.40
C LYS A 96 -11.06 -0.72 -2.80
N GLU A 97 -10.09 -1.06 -3.62
CA GLU A 97 -8.90 -1.83 -3.22
C GLU A 97 -8.05 -1.05 -2.22
N LEU A 98 -7.67 0.19 -2.55
CA LEU A 98 -6.80 0.98 -1.65
C LEU A 98 -7.54 1.40 -0.36
N LEU A 99 -8.86 1.59 -0.42
CA LEU A 99 -9.67 1.85 0.77
C LEU A 99 -9.72 0.64 1.70
N GLN A 100 -9.82 -0.57 1.15
CA GLN A 100 -9.74 -1.83 1.90
C GLN A 100 -8.35 -2.01 2.51
N MET A 101 -7.28 -1.76 1.76
CA MET A 101 -5.90 -1.79 2.26
C MET A 101 -5.72 -0.83 3.44
N ALA A 102 -6.19 0.42 3.32
CA ALA A 102 -6.15 1.40 4.40
C ALA A 102 -6.95 0.95 5.64
N GLY A 103 -8.11 0.33 5.44
CA GLY A 103 -8.91 -0.27 6.50
C GLY A 103 -8.18 -1.41 7.20
N TYR A 104 -7.55 -2.31 6.44
CA TYR A 104 -6.83 -3.45 6.96
C TYR A 104 -5.57 -3.04 7.72
N ARG A 105 -4.85 -2.02 7.25
CA ARG A 105 -3.73 -1.42 7.99
C ARG A 105 -4.14 -1.00 9.39
N ASN A 106 -5.28 -0.31 9.51
CA ASN A 106 -5.81 0.09 10.83
C ASN A 106 -6.15 -1.13 11.70
N ARG A 107 -6.74 -2.16 11.09
CA ARG A 107 -7.06 -3.41 11.78
C ARG A 107 -5.81 -4.10 12.33
N MET A 108 -4.73 -4.15 11.55
CA MET A 108 -3.45 -4.75 11.96
C MET A 108 -2.78 -4.08 13.15
N VAL A 109 -3.10 -2.82 13.45
CA VAL A 109 -2.53 -2.12 14.61
C VAL A 109 -3.50 -2.09 15.78
N HIS A 110 -4.78 -1.80 15.54
CA HIS A 110 -5.74 -1.58 16.62
C HIS A 110 -6.46 -2.85 17.08
N PHE A 111 -6.57 -3.86 16.20
CA PHE A 111 -7.29 -5.10 16.46
C PHE A 111 -6.41 -6.32 16.12
N TYR A 112 -5.10 -6.20 16.33
CA TYR A 112 -4.11 -7.22 15.97
C TYR A 112 -4.42 -8.59 16.61
N SER A 113 -4.98 -8.61 17.81
CA SER A 113 -5.34 -9.83 18.54
C SER A 113 -6.52 -10.58 17.92
N GLU A 114 -7.29 -9.93 17.04
CA GLU A 114 -8.43 -10.53 16.34
C GLU A 114 -8.06 -11.09 14.95
N ILE A 115 -6.86 -10.79 14.46
CA ILE A 115 -6.43 -11.21 13.12
C ILE A 115 -6.04 -12.68 13.15
N THR A 116 -6.69 -13.45 12.28
CA THR A 116 -6.48 -14.90 12.22
C THR A 116 -5.51 -15.31 11.10
N GLU A 117 -4.89 -16.48 11.24
CA GLU A 117 -4.07 -17.07 10.17
C GLU A 117 -4.85 -17.27 8.87
N LYS A 118 -6.12 -17.68 8.97
CA LYS A 118 -7.00 -17.91 7.81
C LYS A 118 -7.28 -16.61 7.06
N GLU A 119 -7.54 -15.53 7.78
CA GLU A 119 -7.76 -14.20 7.21
C GLU A 119 -6.52 -13.73 6.46
N LEU A 120 -5.35 -13.83 7.09
CA LEU A 120 -4.09 -13.41 6.49
C LEU A 120 -3.71 -14.26 5.27
N TYR A 121 -3.87 -15.58 5.37
CA TYR A 121 -3.66 -16.51 4.26
C TYR A 121 -4.54 -16.14 3.06
N LYS A 122 -5.81 -15.81 3.29
CA LYS A 122 -6.72 -15.41 2.21
C LYS A 122 -6.24 -14.16 1.48
N ILE A 123 -5.81 -13.14 2.21
CA ILE A 123 -5.26 -11.90 1.63
C ILE A 123 -4.03 -12.19 0.76
N ILE A 124 -3.16 -13.11 1.19
CA ILE A 124 -1.98 -13.53 0.44
C ILE A 124 -2.37 -14.21 -0.88
N GLN A 125 -3.41 -15.05 -0.88
CA GLN A 125 -3.85 -15.72 -2.10
C GLN A 125 -4.53 -14.73 -3.06
N ASP A 126 -5.41 -13.87 -2.54
CA ASP A 126 -6.39 -13.17 -3.36
C ASP A 126 -5.99 -11.71 -3.69
N ASN A 127 -5.19 -11.04 -2.83
CA ASN A 127 -5.08 -9.57 -2.85
C ASN A 127 -3.67 -9.00 -3.06
N LEU A 128 -2.61 -9.82 -3.16
CA LEU A 128 -1.25 -9.29 -3.35
C LEU A 128 -1.11 -8.44 -4.63
N GLN A 129 -1.90 -8.74 -5.66
CA GLN A 129 -1.89 -8.01 -6.93
C GLN A 129 -2.31 -6.53 -6.77
N ASP A 130 -3.05 -6.19 -5.72
CA ASP A 130 -3.49 -4.81 -5.51
C ASP A 130 -2.31 -3.90 -5.13
N PHE A 131 -1.31 -4.44 -4.43
CA PHE A 131 -0.05 -3.72 -4.18
C PHE A 131 0.73 -3.50 -5.49
N GLU A 132 0.81 -4.51 -6.35
CA GLU A 132 1.47 -4.39 -7.66
C GLU A 132 0.81 -3.30 -8.53
N LYS A 133 -0.52 -3.27 -8.57
CA LYS A 133 -1.29 -2.22 -9.26
C LYS A 133 -0.96 -0.85 -8.70
N PHE A 134 -0.94 -0.71 -7.36
CA PHE A 134 -0.57 0.54 -6.71
C PHE A 134 0.85 0.99 -7.10
N CYS A 135 1.85 0.13 -6.95
CA CYS A 135 3.24 0.41 -7.36
C CYS A 135 3.31 0.81 -8.84
N GLY A 136 2.55 0.15 -9.72
CA GLY A 136 2.44 0.52 -11.12
C GLY A 136 1.92 1.95 -11.36
N TYR A 137 0.95 2.42 -10.57
CA TYR A 137 0.50 3.82 -10.64
C TYR A 137 1.57 4.80 -10.14
N ILE A 138 2.25 4.46 -9.05
CA ILE A 138 3.30 5.31 -8.47
C ILE A 138 4.50 5.42 -9.41
N ASN A 139 4.92 4.32 -10.04
CA ASN A 139 5.98 4.32 -11.04
C ASN A 139 5.62 5.21 -12.25
N LYS A 140 4.38 5.14 -12.75
CA LYS A 140 3.91 6.05 -13.81
C LYS A 140 3.97 7.52 -13.41
N LEU A 141 3.64 7.84 -12.17
CA LEU A 141 3.76 9.19 -11.61
C LEU A 141 5.20 9.63 -11.47
N ILE A 142 6.11 8.76 -11.01
CA ILE A 142 7.55 9.08 -10.89
C ILE A 142 8.14 9.38 -12.28
N THR A 143 7.75 8.62 -13.31
CA THR A 143 8.23 8.80 -14.68
C THR A 143 7.66 10.06 -15.33
N ASN A 144 6.38 10.37 -15.09
CA ASN A 144 5.68 11.48 -15.74
C ASN A 144 4.89 12.34 -14.74
N PRO A 145 5.56 13.05 -13.81
CA PRO A 145 4.88 13.79 -12.74
C PRO A 145 4.04 14.96 -13.28
N GLU A 146 4.45 15.55 -14.41
CA GLU A 146 3.77 16.67 -15.07
C GLU A 146 2.32 16.33 -15.44
N LYS A 147 2.06 15.06 -15.83
CA LYS A 147 0.72 14.54 -16.17
C LYS A 147 -0.26 14.66 -15.00
N TYR A 148 0.27 14.67 -13.78
CA TYR A 148 -0.48 14.77 -12.53
C TYR A 148 -0.44 16.18 -11.94
N GLY A 149 0.12 17.17 -12.67
CA GLY A 149 0.28 18.54 -12.19
C GLY A 149 1.30 18.67 -11.06
N LEU A 150 2.20 17.70 -10.91
CA LEU A 150 3.24 17.62 -9.89
C LEU A 150 4.62 17.72 -10.53
N ASN A 151 5.61 18.13 -9.73
CA ASN A 151 7.01 18.16 -10.13
C ASN A 151 7.81 17.25 -9.20
N THR A 152 8.96 16.79 -9.65
CA THR A 152 9.87 15.93 -8.88
C THR A 152 11.26 16.53 -8.80
N HIS A 153 12.00 16.18 -7.76
CA HIS A 153 13.44 16.38 -7.61
C HIS A 153 14.11 15.06 -7.21
#